data_AF-A0A7W6BYB5-F1
#
_entry.id   AF-A0A7W6BYB5-F1
#
_cell.length_a   1.000
_cell.length_b   1.000
_cell.length_c   1.000
_cell.angle_alpha   90.00
_cell.angle_beta   90.00
_cell.angle_gamma   90.00
#
_symmetry.space_group_name_H-M   'P 1'
#
loop_
_entity.id
_entity.type
_entity.pdbx_description
1 polymer ?
#
loop_
_entity_poly.entity_id
_entity_poly.type
_entity_poly.pdbx_seq_one_letter_code
_entity_poly.pdbx_strand_id
1 'polypeptide(L)'
;MTEAKARFDQHMGEAHLCLATFDATEHDFALRHIWIICVSAFDLYMTELVSEAGLRLIDRNPPLLTANLRQVQFSLDSVISINDLSPTERLLFYKERIYAAVQYKSFYKPDKVSEALSYIWTCPPKEKWARTLTHLKNTGRYEGRTEEDIRDELTLIGDRRELIAHSMDTPPGVEGPNPVRRADAFQVISFVTDLTTSIDIETESQLA
;
A
#
# COMPACT_ATOMS: atom_id res chain seq x y z
N MET A 1 -4.12 -5.95 -13.84
CA MET A 1 -3.60 -6.46 -12.56
C MET A 1 -2.10 -6.31 -12.61
N THR A 2 -1.57 -5.52 -11.70
CA THR A 2 -0.15 -5.17 -11.63
C THR A 2 0.70 -6.32 -11.08
N GLU A 3 2.00 -6.34 -11.36
CA GLU A 3 2.91 -7.29 -10.70
C GLU A 3 2.97 -7.04 -9.19
N ALA A 4 2.87 -5.77 -8.79
CA ALA A 4 2.75 -5.35 -7.40
C ALA A 4 1.59 -6.05 -6.68
N LYS A 5 0.40 -6.13 -7.32
CA LYS A 5 -0.76 -6.82 -6.76
C LYS A 5 -0.53 -8.32 -6.59
N ALA A 6 0.13 -8.97 -7.55
CA ALA A 6 0.43 -10.39 -7.46
C ALA A 6 1.38 -10.72 -6.29
N ARG A 7 2.41 -9.89 -6.06
CA ARG A 7 3.32 -10.02 -4.91
C ARG A 7 2.63 -9.74 -3.58
N PHE A 8 1.76 -8.74 -3.54
CA PHE A 8 0.91 -8.47 -2.39
C PHE A 8 0.08 -9.72 -2.02
N ASP A 9 -0.58 -10.35 -2.99
CA ASP A 9 -1.40 -11.54 -2.74
C ASP A 9 -0.58 -12.72 -2.23
N GLN A 10 0.67 -12.87 -2.70
CA GLN A 10 1.60 -13.86 -2.16
C GLN A 10 1.89 -13.61 -0.67
N HIS A 11 2.19 -12.37 -0.28
CA HIS A 11 2.45 -12.02 1.12
C HIS A 11 1.19 -12.14 1.99
N MET A 12 0.00 -11.86 1.45
CA MET A 12 -1.25 -12.11 2.17
C MET A 12 -1.50 -13.59 2.45
N GLY A 13 -0.94 -14.49 1.63
CA GLY A 13 -0.89 -15.93 1.93
C GLY A 13 -0.20 -16.24 3.26
N GLU A 14 0.86 -15.51 3.62
CA GLU A 14 1.56 -15.66 4.90
C GLU A 14 0.66 -15.27 6.09
N ALA A 15 -0.16 -14.22 5.94
CA ALA A 15 -1.11 -13.82 6.98
C ALA A 15 -2.19 -14.90 7.22
N HIS A 16 -2.64 -15.58 6.16
CA HIS A 16 -3.55 -16.72 6.28
C HIS A 16 -2.88 -17.94 6.94
N LEU A 17 -1.59 -18.17 6.68
CA LEU A 17 -0.82 -19.19 7.40
C LEU A 17 -0.71 -18.87 8.89
N CYS A 18 -0.56 -17.60 9.27
CA CYS A 18 -0.60 -17.19 10.68
C CYS A 18 -1.95 -17.48 11.34
N LEU A 19 -3.07 -17.23 10.65
CA LEU A 19 -4.39 -17.63 11.14
C LEU A 19 -4.49 -19.14 11.35
N ALA A 20 -4.07 -19.93 10.38
CA ALA A 20 -4.08 -21.39 10.49
C ALA A 20 -3.17 -21.90 11.63
N THR A 21 -2.02 -21.25 11.83
CA THR A 21 -1.11 -21.54 12.94
C THR A 21 -1.76 -21.25 14.29
N PHE A 22 -2.48 -20.13 14.41
CA PHE A 22 -3.26 -19.84 15.61
C PHE A 22 -4.34 -20.90 15.84
N ASP A 23 -5.09 -21.27 14.80
CA ASP A 23 -6.15 -22.29 14.90
C ASP A 23 -5.62 -23.67 15.35
N ALA A 24 -4.35 -23.97 15.06
CA ALA A 24 -3.70 -25.23 15.45
C ALA A 24 -3.00 -25.18 16.82
N THR A 25 -2.52 -24.01 17.26
CA THR A 25 -1.63 -23.88 18.43
C THR A 25 -2.19 -23.04 19.57
N GLU A 26 -3.23 -22.25 19.30
CA GLU A 26 -3.81 -21.25 20.21
C GLU A 26 -2.78 -20.21 20.72
N HIS A 27 -1.67 -20.02 19.99
CA HIS A 27 -0.65 -19.03 20.34
C HIS A 27 -0.95 -17.66 19.73
N ASP A 28 -1.34 -16.70 20.57
CA ASP A 28 -1.66 -15.32 20.16
C ASP A 28 -0.54 -14.59 19.41
N PHE A 29 0.72 -15.02 19.54
CA PHE A 29 1.83 -14.45 18.78
C PHE A 29 1.56 -14.46 17.27
N ALA A 30 0.96 -15.55 16.77
CA ALA A 30 0.59 -15.67 15.37
C ALA A 30 -0.44 -14.60 14.96
N LEU A 31 -1.40 -14.28 15.83
CA LEU A 31 -2.39 -13.24 15.57
C LEU A 31 -1.77 -11.84 15.54
N ARG A 32 -0.83 -11.54 16.43
CA ARG A 32 -0.12 -10.24 16.43
C ARG A 32 0.75 -10.07 15.19
N HIS A 33 1.36 -11.15 14.72
CA HIS A 33 2.22 -11.12 13.54
C HIS A 33 1.47 -10.72 12.26
N ILE A 34 0.15 -10.99 12.19
CA ILE A 34 -0.71 -10.59 11.05
C ILE A 34 -0.67 -9.08 10.81
N TRP A 35 -0.67 -8.24 11.86
CA TRP A 35 -0.55 -6.78 11.70
C TRP A 35 0.75 -6.39 11.00
N ILE A 36 1.86 -7.06 11.37
CA ILE A 36 3.17 -6.80 10.78
C ILE A 36 3.17 -7.19 9.31
N ILE A 37 2.68 -8.39 8.97
CA ILE A 37 2.62 -8.89 7.59
C ILE A 37 1.74 -7.98 6.74
N CYS A 38 0.50 -7.72 7.15
CA CYS A 38 -0.45 -6.95 6.35
C CYS A 38 0.03 -5.53 6.06
N VAL A 39 0.52 -4.80 7.07
CA VAL A 39 1.03 -3.44 6.87
C VAL A 39 2.29 -3.43 6.03
N SER A 40 3.21 -4.37 6.25
CA SER A 40 4.47 -4.42 5.48
C SER A 40 4.23 -4.82 4.02
N ALA A 41 3.31 -5.75 3.77
CA ALA A 41 2.86 -6.12 2.44
C ALA A 41 2.19 -4.94 1.72
N PHE A 42 1.36 -4.17 2.43
CA PHE A 42 0.73 -2.97 1.89
C PHE A 42 1.76 -1.87 1.55
N ASP A 43 2.75 -1.66 2.41
CA ASP A 43 3.80 -0.67 2.16
C ASP A 43 4.64 -1.02 0.91
N LEU A 44 5.00 -2.30 0.78
CA LEU A 44 5.70 -2.80 -0.40
C LEU A 44 4.84 -2.67 -1.65
N TYR A 45 3.56 -3.07 -1.58
CA TYR A 45 2.60 -2.94 -2.67
C TYR A 45 2.53 -1.50 -3.18
N MET A 46 2.33 -0.52 -2.30
CA MET A 46 2.23 0.89 -2.69
C MET A 46 3.50 1.39 -3.37
N THR A 47 4.67 0.97 -2.87
CA THR A 47 5.98 1.32 -3.45
C THR A 47 6.11 0.75 -4.87
N GLU A 48 5.83 -0.54 -5.03
CA GLU A 48 5.94 -1.22 -6.32
C GLU A 48 4.91 -0.71 -7.32
N LEU A 49 3.65 -0.54 -6.90
CA LEU A 49 2.54 0.00 -7.69
C LEU A 49 2.92 1.36 -8.28
N VAL A 50 3.41 2.28 -7.45
CA VAL A 50 3.79 3.63 -7.91
C VAL A 50 4.91 3.56 -8.95
N SER A 51 5.90 2.69 -8.75
CA SER A 51 7.00 2.53 -9.71
C SER A 51 6.55 1.91 -11.04
N GLU A 52 5.66 0.92 -11.00
CA GLU A 52 5.16 0.21 -12.17
C GLU A 52 4.17 1.07 -12.97
N ALA A 53 3.15 1.62 -12.31
CA ALA A 53 2.17 2.49 -12.93
C ALA A 53 2.81 3.80 -13.41
N GLY A 54 3.74 4.38 -12.64
CA GLY A 54 4.50 5.57 -13.05
C GLY A 54 5.31 5.32 -14.33
N LEU A 55 5.93 4.15 -14.46
CA LEU A 55 6.62 3.75 -15.69
C LEU A 55 5.66 3.67 -16.88
N ARG A 56 4.50 3.03 -16.71
CA ARG A 56 3.47 2.94 -17.76
C ARG A 56 3.01 4.32 -18.23
N LEU A 57 2.93 5.31 -17.33
CA LEU A 57 2.60 6.69 -17.70
C LEU A 57 3.69 7.39 -18.52
N ILE A 58 4.96 7.10 -18.22
CA ILE A 58 6.11 7.64 -18.97
C ILE A 58 6.21 7.01 -20.37
N ASP A 59 5.88 5.72 -20.49
CA ASP A 59 5.95 4.96 -21.74
C ASP A 59 4.82 5.31 -22.73
N ARG A 60 3.82 6.10 -22.31
CA ARG A 60 2.76 6.61 -23.20
C ARG A 60 3.31 7.56 -24.25
N ASN A 61 2.60 7.67 -25.38
CA ASN A 61 2.87 8.65 -26.42
C ASN A 61 1.65 9.57 -26.65
N PRO A 62 1.65 10.84 -26.18
CA PRO A 62 2.72 11.49 -25.40
C PRO A 62 2.78 11.02 -23.94
N PRO A 63 3.95 11.17 -23.26
CA PRO A 63 4.09 10.82 -21.84
C PRO A 63 3.15 11.63 -20.94
N LEU A 64 2.57 10.97 -19.94
CA LEU A 64 1.70 11.63 -18.96
C LEU A 64 2.44 11.83 -17.63
N LEU A 65 2.83 13.07 -17.35
CA LEU A 65 3.48 13.41 -16.08
C LEU A 65 2.48 14.02 -15.09
N THR A 66 2.15 13.26 -14.05
CA THR A 66 1.34 13.69 -12.90
C THR A 66 2.10 14.69 -12.01
N ALA A 67 1.42 15.28 -11.03
CA ALA A 67 2.00 16.34 -10.18
C ALA A 67 3.28 15.90 -9.47
N ASN A 68 3.29 14.71 -8.85
CA ASN A 68 4.46 14.24 -8.11
C ASN A 68 5.49 13.57 -9.04
N LEU A 69 5.06 12.96 -10.14
CA LEU A 69 5.99 12.35 -11.09
C LEU A 69 6.90 13.40 -11.75
N ARG A 70 6.41 14.62 -11.97
CA ARG A 70 7.23 15.77 -12.44
C ARG A 70 8.30 16.21 -11.44
N GLN A 71 8.15 15.87 -10.17
CA GLN A 71 9.03 16.30 -9.08
C GLN A 71 10.10 15.25 -8.75
N VAL A 72 10.09 14.09 -9.43
CA VAL A 72 11.14 13.08 -9.28
C VAL A 72 12.49 13.70 -9.63
N GLN A 73 13.42 13.63 -8.68
CA GLN A 73 14.75 14.23 -8.83
C GLN A 73 15.71 13.26 -9.50
N PHE A 74 16.51 13.80 -10.41
CA PHE A 74 17.59 13.09 -11.09
C PHE A 74 18.92 13.79 -10.81
N SER A 75 20.00 13.04 -10.64
CA SER A 75 21.34 13.65 -10.61
C SER A 75 21.69 14.20 -11.99
N LEU A 76 22.49 15.27 -12.02
CA LEU A 76 22.92 15.89 -13.28
C LEU A 76 23.66 14.88 -14.17
N ASP A 77 24.48 14.02 -13.57
CA ASP A 77 25.18 12.92 -14.25
C ASP A 77 24.21 11.97 -14.99
N SER A 78 23.10 11.62 -14.36
CA SER A 78 22.07 10.80 -15.01
C SER A 78 21.39 11.52 -16.17
N VAL A 79 21.18 12.84 -16.09
CA VAL A 79 20.58 13.61 -17.19
C VAL A 79 21.51 13.65 -18.41
N ILE A 80 22.83 13.69 -18.19
CA ILE A 80 23.83 13.71 -19.26
C ILE A 80 23.93 12.33 -19.94
N SER A 81 23.94 11.25 -19.15
CA SER A 81 24.14 9.88 -19.63
C SER A 81 22.88 9.18 -20.15
N ILE A 82 21.68 9.71 -19.87
CA ILE A 82 20.42 9.01 -20.22
C ILE A 82 20.21 8.80 -21.72
N ASN A 83 20.81 9.66 -22.57
CA ASN A 83 20.70 9.54 -24.01
C ASN A 83 21.57 8.42 -24.60
N ASP A 84 22.57 7.95 -23.83
CA ASP A 84 23.45 6.85 -24.22
C ASP A 84 22.84 5.48 -23.91
N LEU A 85 21.78 5.45 -23.10
CA LEU A 85 21.09 4.23 -22.70
C LEU A 85 20.13 3.73 -23.79
N SER A 86 20.04 2.41 -23.94
CA SER A 86 19.01 1.79 -24.77
C SER A 86 17.60 2.10 -24.23
N PRO A 87 16.54 1.99 -25.06
CA PRO A 87 15.17 2.24 -24.61
C PRO A 87 14.77 1.44 -23.36
N THR A 88 15.17 0.16 -23.28
CA THR A 88 14.89 -0.70 -22.13
C THR A 88 15.63 -0.24 -20.88
N GLU A 89 16.90 0.12 -20.99
CA GLU A 89 17.70 0.63 -19.87
C GLU A 89 17.15 1.95 -19.33
N ARG A 90 16.65 2.82 -20.23
CA ARG A 90 15.99 4.08 -19.83
C ARG A 90 14.73 3.83 -19.02
N LEU A 91 13.89 2.88 -19.44
CA LEU A 91 12.68 2.51 -18.70
C LEU A 91 13.02 1.95 -17.32
N LEU A 92 14.01 1.06 -17.23
CA LEU A 92 14.48 0.53 -15.95
C LEU A 92 15.01 1.65 -15.04
N PHE A 93 15.81 2.55 -15.59
CA PHE A 93 16.31 3.73 -14.89
C PHE A 93 15.17 4.57 -14.30
N TYR A 94 14.12 4.88 -15.07
CA TYR A 94 12.98 5.63 -14.55
C TYR A 94 12.25 4.88 -13.44
N LYS A 95 12.03 3.57 -13.60
CA LYS A 95 11.38 2.73 -12.59
C LYS A 95 12.14 2.78 -11.26
N GLU A 96 13.46 2.62 -11.30
CA GLU A 96 14.32 2.68 -10.11
C GLU A 96 14.26 4.05 -9.42
N ARG A 97 14.24 5.14 -10.20
CA ARG A 97 14.15 6.50 -9.66
C ARG A 97 12.81 6.80 -9.01
N ILE A 98 11.72 6.34 -9.61
CA ILE A 98 10.38 6.44 -9.03
C ILE A 98 10.30 5.61 -7.75
N TYR A 99 10.77 4.35 -7.79
CA TYR A 99 10.83 3.47 -6.62
C TYR A 99 11.61 4.13 -5.47
N ALA A 100 12.80 4.66 -5.76
CA ALA A 100 13.66 5.28 -4.76
C ALA A 100 13.05 6.52 -4.10
N ALA A 101 12.16 7.24 -4.80
CA ALA A 101 11.48 8.41 -4.27
C ALA A 101 10.40 8.07 -3.22
N VAL A 102 9.92 6.82 -3.20
CA VAL A 102 8.81 6.38 -2.35
C VAL A 102 9.17 5.26 -1.37
N GLN A 103 10.27 4.53 -1.57
CA GLN A 103 10.67 3.34 -0.79
C GLN A 103 10.81 3.52 0.73
N TYR A 104 11.06 4.74 1.22
CA TYR A 104 11.25 5.01 2.66
C TYR A 104 9.98 5.50 3.36
N LYS A 105 8.84 5.54 2.65
CA LYS A 105 7.57 6.01 3.21
C LYS A 105 6.78 4.83 3.73
N SER A 106 6.21 4.98 4.92
CA SER A 106 5.17 4.07 5.41
C SER A 106 3.80 4.58 4.95
N PHE A 107 3.03 3.70 4.34
CA PHE A 107 1.76 3.99 3.70
C PHE A 107 0.54 3.64 4.56
N TYR A 108 0.73 3.15 5.78
CA TYR A 108 -0.38 3.04 6.75
C TYR A 108 -0.92 4.41 7.22
N LYS A 109 -0.26 5.52 6.88
CA LYS A 109 -0.80 6.87 7.09
C LYS A 109 -1.61 7.30 5.87
N PRO A 110 -2.91 7.64 5.99
CA PRO A 110 -3.77 7.95 4.85
C PRO A 110 -3.24 9.04 3.92
N ASP A 111 -2.61 10.07 4.48
CA ASP A 111 -2.06 11.17 3.69
C ASP A 111 -0.85 10.72 2.84
N LYS A 112 -0.09 9.71 3.32
CA LYS A 112 1.01 9.11 2.56
C LYS A 112 0.51 8.25 1.41
N VAL A 113 -0.62 7.56 1.56
CA VAL A 113 -1.31 6.90 0.44
C VAL A 113 -1.70 7.94 -0.60
N SER A 114 -2.38 9.03 -0.20
CA SER A 114 -2.75 10.11 -1.11
C SER A 114 -1.55 10.72 -1.84
N GLU A 115 -0.42 10.89 -1.13
CA GLU A 115 0.84 11.39 -1.68
C GLU A 115 1.46 10.41 -2.70
N ALA A 116 1.48 9.12 -2.40
CA ALA A 116 1.94 8.08 -3.34
C ALA A 116 1.06 8.03 -4.59
N LEU A 117 -0.26 8.02 -4.42
CA LEU A 117 -1.18 8.01 -5.55
C LEU A 117 -1.05 9.27 -6.41
N SER A 118 -0.51 10.39 -5.92
CA SER A 118 -0.26 11.60 -6.76
C SER A 118 0.82 11.39 -7.81
N TYR A 119 1.59 10.30 -7.74
CA TYR A 119 2.53 9.91 -8.79
C TYR A 119 1.84 9.27 -9.99
N ILE A 120 0.67 8.68 -9.79
CA ILE A 120 0.05 7.79 -10.79
C ILE A 120 -1.40 8.15 -11.11
N TRP A 121 -2.09 8.88 -10.24
CA TRP A 121 -3.46 9.34 -10.48
C TRP A 121 -3.49 10.82 -10.84
N THR A 122 -4.33 11.18 -11.81
CA THR A 122 -4.50 12.57 -12.25
C THR A 122 -5.58 13.31 -11.48
N CYS A 123 -6.40 12.60 -10.70
CA CYS A 123 -7.47 13.21 -9.93
C CYS A 123 -6.93 14.06 -8.76
N PRO A 124 -7.67 15.11 -8.34
CA PRO A 124 -7.30 15.93 -7.19
C PRO A 124 -7.14 15.12 -5.90
N PRO A 125 -6.27 15.52 -4.95
CA PRO A 125 -6.07 14.79 -3.69
C PRO A 125 -7.35 14.47 -2.91
N LYS A 126 -8.32 15.38 -2.92
CA LYS A 126 -9.63 15.23 -2.24
C LYS A 126 -10.53 14.14 -2.83
N GLU A 127 -10.28 13.67 -4.05
CA GLU A 127 -11.12 12.65 -4.71
C GLU A 127 -10.55 11.24 -4.58
N LYS A 128 -9.32 11.09 -4.09
CA LYS A 128 -8.64 9.79 -4.10
C LYS A 128 -9.31 8.80 -3.16
N TRP A 129 -9.57 9.22 -1.93
CA TRP A 129 -10.29 8.41 -0.96
C TRP A 129 -11.74 8.17 -1.38
N ALA A 130 -12.41 9.15 -1.98
CA ALA A 130 -13.74 8.98 -2.57
C ALA A 130 -13.79 7.85 -3.63
N ARG A 131 -12.80 7.82 -4.53
CA ARG A 131 -12.67 6.80 -5.58
C ARG A 131 -12.35 5.43 -4.99
N THR A 132 -11.40 5.36 -4.05
CA THR A 132 -11.10 4.12 -3.32
C THR A 132 -12.32 3.60 -2.58
N LEU A 133 -13.07 4.47 -1.88
CA LEU A 133 -14.28 4.12 -1.16
C LEU A 133 -15.38 3.59 -2.09
N THR A 134 -15.49 4.14 -3.30
CA THR A 134 -16.46 3.67 -4.30
C THR A 134 -16.21 2.20 -4.63
N HIS A 135 -14.95 1.81 -4.86
CA HIS A 135 -14.60 0.40 -5.10
C HIS A 135 -14.74 -0.48 -3.86
N LEU A 136 -14.38 0.04 -2.67
CA LEU A 136 -14.60 -0.67 -1.41
C LEU A 136 -16.08 -1.01 -1.21
N LYS A 137 -16.99 -0.06 -1.49
CA LYS A 137 -18.44 -0.27 -1.36
C LYS A 137 -18.97 -1.38 -2.25
N ASN A 138 -18.34 -1.65 -3.39
CA ASN A 138 -18.73 -2.75 -4.28
C ASN A 138 -18.51 -4.14 -3.65
N THR A 139 -17.73 -4.25 -2.58
CA THR A 139 -17.60 -5.50 -1.81
C THR A 139 -18.81 -5.81 -0.92
N GLY A 140 -19.73 -4.85 -0.74
CA GLY A 140 -20.87 -4.93 0.19
C GLY A 140 -20.50 -4.77 1.66
N ARG A 141 -19.21 -4.79 2.03
CA ARG A 141 -18.75 -4.69 3.44
C ARG A 141 -18.74 -3.27 4.00
N TYR A 142 -18.77 -2.25 3.14
CA TYR A 142 -18.52 -0.85 3.50
C TYR A 142 -19.67 0.10 3.13
N GLU A 143 -20.89 -0.40 2.88
CA GLU A 143 -22.02 0.40 2.38
C GLU A 143 -22.35 1.63 3.27
N GLY A 144 -22.19 1.51 4.59
CA GLY A 144 -22.42 2.59 5.56
C GLY A 144 -21.17 3.38 5.96
N ARG A 145 -19.99 3.08 5.39
CA ARG A 145 -18.72 3.70 5.80
C ARG A 145 -18.47 4.97 4.99
N THR A 146 -17.90 5.97 5.66
CA THR A 146 -17.42 7.23 5.09
C THR A 146 -15.94 7.14 4.70
N GLU A 147 -15.41 8.16 4.01
CA GLU A 147 -13.97 8.23 3.72
C GLU A 147 -13.14 8.33 5.01
N GLU A 148 -13.63 9.07 5.99
CA GLU A 148 -12.99 9.23 7.30
C GLU A 148 -12.88 7.88 8.02
N ASP A 149 -13.95 7.08 8.03
CA ASP A 149 -13.96 5.75 8.62
C ASP A 149 -12.88 4.80 8.07
N ILE A 150 -12.64 4.85 6.75
CA ILE A 150 -11.62 4.02 6.09
C ILE A 150 -10.21 4.52 6.44
N ARG A 151 -10.02 5.84 6.47
CA ARG A 151 -8.74 6.46 6.82
C ARG A 151 -8.37 6.18 8.28
N ASP A 152 -9.36 6.24 9.17
CA ASP A 152 -9.20 5.95 10.59
C ASP A 152 -8.89 4.46 10.80
N GLU A 153 -9.58 3.54 10.13
CA GLU A 153 -9.29 2.10 10.22
C GLU A 153 -7.86 1.78 9.76
N LEU A 154 -7.40 2.35 8.64
CA LEU A 154 -6.02 2.19 8.20
C LEU A 154 -5.02 2.72 9.22
N THR A 155 -5.29 3.89 9.81
CA THR A 155 -4.43 4.50 10.83
C THR A 155 -4.37 3.63 12.09
N LEU A 156 -5.50 3.15 12.58
CA LEU A 156 -5.57 2.25 13.75
C LEU A 156 -4.80 0.95 13.53
N ILE A 157 -4.89 0.36 12.34
CA ILE A 157 -4.12 -0.83 11.97
C ILE A 157 -2.62 -0.53 11.98
N GLY A 158 -2.21 0.59 11.36
CA GLY A 158 -0.83 1.03 11.32
C GLY A 158 -0.22 1.30 12.70
N ASP A 159 -0.91 2.09 13.52
CA ASP A 159 -0.47 2.45 14.87
C ASP A 159 -0.31 1.20 15.74
N ARG A 160 -1.28 0.26 15.66
CA ARG A 160 -1.16 -1.01 16.38
C ARG A 160 0.02 -1.85 15.91
N ARG A 161 0.31 -1.86 14.61
CA ARG A 161 1.51 -2.53 14.08
C ARG A 161 2.80 -1.93 14.64
N GLU A 162 2.89 -0.61 14.79
CA GLU A 162 4.06 0.05 15.39
C GLU A 162 4.23 -0.37 16.86
N LEU A 163 3.13 -0.41 17.63
CA LEU A 163 3.16 -0.87 19.02
C LEU A 163 3.62 -2.33 19.12
N ILE A 164 3.10 -3.22 18.27
CA ILE A 164 3.50 -4.64 18.25
C ILE A 164 4.98 -4.76 17.88
N ALA A 165 5.43 -4.09 16.83
CA ALA A 165 6.80 -4.18 16.34
C ALA A 165 7.84 -3.68 17.34
N HIS A 166 7.49 -2.70 18.17
CA HIS A 166 8.36 -2.16 19.21
C HIS A 166 8.16 -2.82 20.58
N SER A 167 7.40 -3.91 20.67
CA SER A 167 7.06 -4.58 21.94
C SER A 167 6.40 -3.65 22.97
N MET A 168 5.68 -2.64 22.47
CA MET A 168 4.96 -1.62 23.25
C MET A 168 3.44 -1.82 23.23
N ASP A 169 2.93 -2.92 22.65
CA ASP A 169 1.49 -3.26 22.61
C ASP A 169 0.98 -3.76 23.98
N THR A 170 1.21 -2.99 25.04
CA THR A 170 0.79 -3.25 26.42
C THR A 170 0.09 -1.99 26.96
N PRO A 171 -1.22 -2.06 27.30
CA PRO A 171 -1.96 -0.90 27.79
C PRO A 171 -1.39 -0.38 29.12
N PRO A 172 -1.44 0.95 29.37
CA PRO A 172 -1.05 1.52 30.66
C PRO A 172 -1.89 0.92 31.80
N GLY A 173 -1.23 0.40 32.84
CA GLY A 173 -1.90 -0.12 34.04
C GLY A 173 -2.48 -1.53 33.90
N VAL A 174 -2.17 -2.26 32.83
CA VAL A 174 -2.56 -3.67 32.65
C VAL A 174 -1.31 -4.56 32.60
N GLU A 175 -1.34 -5.70 33.30
CA GLU A 175 -0.32 -6.72 33.16
C GLU A 175 -0.58 -7.56 31.89
N GLY A 176 0.23 -7.34 30.86
CA GLY A 176 0.26 -8.16 29.65
C GLY A 176 -0.15 -7.42 28.37
N PRO A 177 0.14 -8.02 27.21
CA PRO A 177 -0.10 -7.40 25.91
C PRO A 177 -1.60 -7.20 25.64
N ASN A 178 -1.92 -6.21 24.81
CA ASN A 178 -3.29 -5.93 24.37
C ASN A 178 -3.91 -7.20 23.75
N PRO A 179 -5.11 -7.64 24.18
CA PRO A 179 -5.73 -8.85 23.66
C PRO A 179 -5.96 -8.74 22.15
N VAL A 180 -5.75 -9.86 21.44
CA VAL A 180 -5.98 -9.97 19.99
C VAL A 180 -6.90 -11.15 19.78
N ARG A 181 -8.06 -10.92 19.17
CA ARG A 181 -8.96 -12.01 18.79
C ARG A 181 -8.70 -12.42 17.36
N ARG A 182 -8.94 -13.70 17.06
CA ARG A 182 -8.91 -14.22 15.68
C ARG A 182 -9.79 -13.41 14.72
N ALA A 183 -10.96 -12.97 15.18
CA ALA A 183 -11.87 -12.14 14.40
C ALA A 183 -11.25 -10.79 14.03
N ASP A 184 -10.54 -10.14 14.96
CA ASP A 184 -9.85 -8.88 14.72
C ASP A 184 -8.76 -9.07 13.65
N ALA A 185 -7.98 -10.13 13.76
CA ALA A 185 -6.92 -10.44 12.80
C ALA A 185 -7.48 -10.73 11.38
N PHE A 186 -8.59 -11.46 11.31
CA PHE A 186 -9.29 -11.70 10.05
C PHE A 186 -9.85 -10.41 9.42
N GLN A 187 -10.35 -9.49 10.26
CA GLN A 187 -10.82 -8.18 9.80
C GLN A 187 -9.67 -7.36 9.21
N VAL A 188 -8.48 -7.36 9.84
CA VAL A 188 -7.30 -6.68 9.29
C VAL A 188 -6.89 -7.24 7.93
N ILE A 189 -6.82 -8.57 7.80
CA ILE A 189 -6.53 -9.22 6.52
C ILE A 189 -7.53 -8.79 5.45
N SER A 190 -8.82 -8.85 5.79
CA SER A 190 -9.91 -8.48 4.89
C SER A 190 -9.83 -7.02 4.46
N PHE A 191 -9.67 -6.11 5.41
CA PHE A 191 -9.60 -4.68 5.16
C PHE A 191 -8.44 -4.30 4.26
N VAL A 192 -7.22 -4.75 4.58
CA VAL A 192 -6.03 -4.42 3.79
C VAL A 192 -6.12 -5.03 2.39
N THR A 193 -6.67 -6.24 2.26
CA THR A 193 -6.89 -6.87 0.94
C THR A 193 -7.88 -6.08 0.08
N ASP A 194 -9.01 -5.66 0.66
CA ASP A 194 -10.02 -4.87 -0.06
C ASP A 194 -9.49 -3.50 -0.45
N LEU A 195 -8.75 -2.85 0.46
CA LEU A 195 -8.15 -1.55 0.21
C LEU A 195 -7.16 -1.62 -0.95
N THR A 196 -6.25 -2.59 -0.91
CA THR A 196 -5.29 -2.85 -1.99
C THR A 196 -5.99 -3.12 -3.31
N THR A 197 -7.01 -3.98 -3.31
CA THR A 197 -7.77 -4.33 -4.52
C THR A 197 -8.51 -3.12 -5.08
N SER A 198 -9.10 -2.29 -4.22
CA SER A 198 -9.78 -1.05 -4.62
C SER A 198 -8.83 -0.05 -5.27
N ILE A 199 -7.62 0.09 -4.72
CA ILE A 199 -6.56 0.94 -5.29
C ILE A 199 -6.08 0.38 -6.64
N ASP A 200 -5.88 -0.94 -6.76
CA ASP A 200 -5.43 -1.57 -8.02
C ASP A 200 -6.47 -1.37 -9.13
N ILE A 201 -7.76 -1.60 -8.83
CA ILE A 201 -8.86 -1.41 -9.79
C ILE A 201 -8.94 0.04 -10.27
N GLU A 202 -8.94 1.02 -9.35
CA GLU A 202 -8.97 2.44 -9.73
C GLU A 202 -7.72 2.81 -10.53
N THR A 203 -6.55 2.30 -10.16
CA THR A 203 -5.30 2.55 -10.88
C THR A 203 -5.37 2.02 -12.31
N GLU A 204 -5.79 0.77 -12.52
CA GLU A 204 -5.93 0.21 -13.86
C GLU A 204 -6.98 0.99 -14.68
N SER A 205 -8.05 1.49 -14.05
CA SER A 205 -9.04 2.34 -14.74
C SER A 205 -8.46 3.68 -15.23
N GLN A 206 -7.50 4.26 -14.50
CA GLN A 206 -6.80 5.48 -14.91
C GLN A 206 -5.66 5.19 -15.91
N LEU A 207 -5.18 3.95 -15.94
CA LEU A 207 -4.12 3.50 -16.84
C LEU A 207 -4.63 2.94 -18.18
N ALA A 208 -5.92 2.64 -18.30
CA ALA A 208 -6.60 2.40 -19.57
C ALA A 208 -6.61 3.67 -20.45
#